data_AF-A0A2A5F861-F1
#
_entry.id   AF-A0A2A5F861-F1
#
_cell.length_a   1.000
_cell.length_b   1.000
_cell.length_c   1.000
_cell.angle_alpha   90.00
_cell.angle_beta   90.00
_cell.angle_gamma   90.00
#
_symmetry.space_group_name_H-M   'P 1'
#
loop_
_entity.id
_entity.type
_entity.pdbx_description
1 polymer ?
#
loop_
_entity_poly.entity_id
_entity_poly.type
_entity_poly.pdbx_seq_one_letter_code
_entity_poly.pdbx_strand_id
1 'polypeptide(L)'
;MTHEPITLGDKLTPLKSKPKPERFNFGAWVRNTVYTLLNLALLTAISALPIWWFLMRPDMSRNVMLGLLAALVALWLFVHLGRRASEPRKKTARAKAAHSKVHFLLAHDRQGFMRDLRLDAKTVIIDGSNIYHFGHENELDAQPLGGIAYQLRIEGYRVVCFFDANIFYTLSEHGAFPSSQKHSVALLEDIFGLRRDEIYVVPSRVQADKYVLDSLKHLPISFAVTNDQFRDYAKKYPTVMWGDQWRKGVVISKNEIKLQKHRFQDPVLIK
;
A
#
# COMPACT_ATOMS: atom_id res chain seq x y z
N MET A 1 16.64 -20.98 -16.19
CA MET A 1 15.26 -21.35 -16.53
C MET A 1 14.36 -20.46 -15.67
N THR A 2 13.65 -19.52 -16.27
CA THR A 2 12.67 -18.69 -15.55
C THR A 2 11.41 -19.53 -15.37
N HIS A 3 11.10 -19.94 -14.14
CA HIS A 3 9.85 -20.64 -13.83
C HIS A 3 8.67 -19.74 -14.20
N GLU A 4 7.59 -20.34 -14.73
CA GLU A 4 6.32 -19.63 -14.94
C GLU A 4 5.81 -19.07 -13.61
N PRO A 5 5.22 -17.87 -13.60
CA PRO A 5 4.75 -17.26 -12.37
C PRO A 5 3.58 -18.08 -11.79
N ILE A 6 3.71 -18.53 -10.54
CA ILE A 6 2.66 -19.27 -9.84
C ILE A 6 1.73 -18.30 -9.12
N THR A 7 2.29 -17.20 -8.60
CA THR A 7 1.54 -16.19 -7.83
C THR A 7 1.46 -14.85 -8.56
N LEU A 8 0.51 -14.02 -8.14
CA LEU A 8 0.37 -12.64 -8.58
C LEU A 8 1.61 -11.82 -8.20
N GLY A 9 2.21 -12.10 -7.04
CA GLY A 9 3.49 -11.54 -6.63
C GLY A 9 4.60 -11.81 -7.64
N ASP A 10 4.73 -13.05 -8.13
CA ASP A 10 5.74 -13.43 -9.12
C ASP A 10 5.53 -12.73 -10.47
N LYS A 11 4.26 -12.62 -10.88
CA LYS A 11 3.87 -11.98 -12.15
C LYS A 11 4.07 -10.46 -12.14
N LEU A 12 3.77 -9.80 -11.02
CA LEU A 12 3.75 -8.35 -10.93
C LEU A 12 5.00 -7.73 -10.30
N THR A 13 5.83 -8.53 -9.62
CA THR A 13 7.13 -8.04 -9.17
C THR A 13 8.04 -7.92 -10.39
N PRO A 14 8.61 -6.74 -10.67
CA PRO A 14 9.56 -6.59 -11.76
C PRO A 14 10.68 -7.61 -11.58
N LEU A 15 10.95 -8.42 -12.62
CA LEU A 15 12.15 -9.23 -12.69
C LEU A 15 13.33 -8.36 -12.25
N LYS A 16 13.99 -8.75 -11.16
CA LYS A 16 15.21 -8.08 -10.68
C LYS A 16 16.18 -8.07 -11.87
N SER A 17 16.30 -6.93 -12.55
CA SER A 17 17.47 -6.69 -13.40
C SER A 17 18.66 -6.91 -12.48
N LYS A 18 19.56 -7.85 -12.83
CA LYS A 18 20.79 -8.15 -12.07
C LYS A 18 21.34 -6.84 -11.50
N PRO A 19 21.65 -6.75 -10.20
CA PRO A 19 22.20 -5.52 -9.65
C PRO A 19 23.40 -5.16 -10.52
N LYS A 20 23.30 -4.04 -11.25
CA LYS A 20 24.47 -3.49 -11.91
C LYS A 20 25.48 -3.30 -10.78
N PRO A 21 26.72 -3.81 -10.89
CA PRO A 21 27.71 -3.60 -9.84
C PRO A 21 27.73 -2.10 -9.57
N GLU A 22 27.56 -1.73 -8.29
CA GLU A 22 27.61 -0.34 -7.89
C GLU A 22 28.94 0.21 -8.36
N ARG A 23 28.93 0.93 -9.49
CA ARG A 23 30.13 1.60 -9.99
C ARG A 23 30.48 2.61 -8.92
N PHE A 24 31.56 2.35 -8.19
CA PHE A 24 32.12 3.26 -7.22
C PHE A 24 32.20 4.65 -7.86
N ASN A 25 31.38 5.57 -7.36
CA ASN A 25 31.31 6.91 -7.92
C ASN A 25 32.47 7.71 -7.34
N PHE A 26 33.66 7.50 -7.92
CA PHE A 26 34.91 8.14 -7.51
C PHE A 26 34.76 9.66 -7.41
N GLY A 27 34.03 10.28 -8.34
CA GLY A 27 33.78 11.73 -8.31
C GLY A 27 32.95 12.19 -7.11
N ALA A 28 31.95 11.41 -6.69
CA ALA A 28 31.17 11.72 -5.48
C ALA A 28 32.00 11.52 -4.21
N TRP A 29 32.85 10.49 -4.18
CA TRP A 29 33.76 10.24 -3.06
C TRP A 29 34.81 11.35 -2.93
N VAL A 30 35.53 11.70 -4.00
CA VAL A 30 36.52 12.79 -4.01
C VAL A 30 35.89 14.12 -3.58
N ARG A 31 34.72 14.48 -4.11
CA ARG A 31 34.05 15.72 -3.72
C ARG A 31 33.72 15.76 -2.24
N ASN A 32 33.24 14.65 -1.67
CA ASN A 32 32.95 14.57 -0.25
C ASN A 32 34.24 14.66 0.59
N THR A 33 35.30 13.96 0.18
CA THR A 33 36.60 13.99 0.87
C THR A 33 37.21 15.39 0.86
N VAL A 34 37.25 16.07 -0.29
CA VAL A 34 37.75 17.45 -0.43
C VAL A 34 36.93 18.41 0.44
N TYR A 35 35.61 18.26 0.47
CA TYR A 35 34.74 19.08 1.28
C TYR A 35 34.97 18.88 2.79
N THR A 36 35.16 17.64 3.24
CA THR A 36 35.49 17.34 4.64
C THR A 36 36.82 17.97 5.03
N LEU A 37 37.83 17.89 4.16
CA LEU A 37 39.13 18.52 4.40
C LEU A 37 39.04 20.05 4.46
N LEU A 38 38.30 20.68 3.55
CA LEU A 38 38.08 22.13 3.56
C LEU A 38 37.35 22.61 4.84
N ASN A 39 36.35 21.85 5.30
CA ASN A 39 35.66 22.19 6.55
C ASN A 39 36.55 22.03 7.78
N LEU A 40 37.41 21.01 7.80
CA LEU A 40 38.36 20.81 8.90
C LEU A 40 39.42 21.92 8.92
N ALA A 41 39.91 22.33 7.75
CA ALA A 41 40.82 23.46 7.59
C ALA A 41 40.18 24.79 8.04
N LEU A 42 38.91 25.02 7.69
CA LEU A 42 38.19 26.21 8.11
C LEU A 42 37.96 26.24 9.63
N LEU A 43 37.59 25.11 10.24
CA LEU A 43 37.37 25.01 11.67
C LEU A 43 38.68 25.24 12.45
N THR A 44 39.78 24.65 11.98
CA THR A 44 41.11 24.85 12.57
C THR A 44 41.56 26.30 12.44
N ALA A 45 41.32 26.98 11.31
CA ALA A 45 41.61 28.41 11.17
C ALA A 45 40.78 29.28 12.12
N ILE A 46 39.47 28.99 12.25
CA ILE A 46 38.56 29.69 13.16
C ILE A 46 38.99 29.54 14.63
N SER A 47 39.56 28.39 15.01
CA SER A 47 40.04 28.16 16.37
C SER A 47 41.45 28.68 16.63
N ALA A 48 42.38 28.50 15.69
CA ALA A 48 43.80 28.82 15.89
C ALA A 48 44.10 30.32 15.77
N LEU A 49 43.44 31.04 14.85
CA LEU A 49 43.71 32.47 14.62
C LEU A 49 43.35 33.36 15.83
N PRO A 50 42.20 33.18 16.52
CA PRO A 50 41.90 33.95 17.73
C PRO A 50 42.84 33.64 18.90
N ILE A 51 43.25 32.36 19.05
CA ILE A 51 44.20 31.93 20.08
C ILE A 51 45.58 32.54 19.82
N TRP A 52 46.05 32.50 18.56
CA TRP A 52 47.30 33.14 18.16
C TRP A 52 47.29 34.65 18.40
N TRP A 53 46.19 35.31 18.03
CA TRP A 53 46.02 36.75 18.24
C TRP A 53 46.07 37.12 19.72
N PHE A 54 45.44 36.33 20.58
CA PHE A 54 45.45 36.53 22.03
C PHE A 54 46.85 36.42 22.63
N LEU A 55 47.64 35.44 22.19
CA LEU A 55 49.03 35.29 22.61
C LEU A 55 49.91 36.48 22.19
N MET A 56 49.61 37.11 21.04
CA MET A 56 50.39 38.22 20.49
C MET A 56 49.93 39.61 20.95
N ARG A 57 48.72 39.77 21.50
CA ARG A 57 48.20 41.05 22.05
C ARG A 57 47.51 40.84 23.40
N PRO A 58 48.24 40.95 24.53
CA PRO A 58 47.72 40.65 25.87
C PRO A 58 46.71 41.68 26.42
N ASP A 59 46.54 42.84 25.77
CA ASP A 59 45.63 43.91 26.23
C ASP A 59 44.14 43.66 25.89
N MET A 60 43.83 42.57 25.20
CA MET A 60 42.46 42.27 24.78
C MET A 60 41.68 41.56 25.89
N SER A 61 40.48 42.07 26.22
CA SER A 61 39.68 41.50 27.28
C SER A 61 39.24 40.06 26.94
N ARG A 62 39.48 39.14 27.90
CA ARG A 62 39.20 37.70 27.76
C ARG A 62 37.75 37.41 27.33
N ASN A 63 36.81 38.25 27.78
CA ASN A 63 35.39 38.12 27.47
C ASN A 63 35.07 38.43 26.00
N VAL A 64 35.75 39.42 25.40
CA VAL A 64 35.57 39.76 23.97
C VAL A 64 36.09 38.63 23.08
N MET A 65 37.23 38.01 23.46
CA MET A 65 37.78 36.87 22.72
C MET A 65 36.85 35.65 22.76
N LEU A 66 36.33 35.30 23.94
CA LEU A 66 35.39 34.18 24.08
C LEU A 66 34.09 34.42 23.30
N GLY A 67 33.60 35.66 23.30
CA GLY A 67 32.44 36.07 22.51
C GLY A 67 32.66 35.91 21.00
N LEU A 68 33.83 36.35 20.50
CA LEU A 68 34.18 36.23 19.08
C LEU A 68 34.30 34.75 18.65
N LEU A 69 34.97 33.93 19.45
CA LEU A 69 35.13 32.50 19.18
C LEU A 69 33.77 31.79 19.14
N ALA A 70 32.90 32.05 20.13
CA ALA A 70 31.57 31.49 20.19
C ALA A 70 30.71 31.89 18.99
N ALA A 71 30.79 33.16 18.55
CA ALA A 71 30.08 33.65 17.37
C ALA A 71 30.54 32.95 16.07
N LEU A 72 31.85 32.75 15.89
CA LEU A 72 32.39 32.08 14.70
C LEU A 72 32.02 30.59 14.66
N VAL A 73 32.05 29.90 15.81
CA VAL A 73 31.61 28.50 15.92
C VAL A 73 30.11 28.37 15.65
N ALA A 74 29.29 29.28 16.19
CA ALA A 74 27.85 29.30 15.95
C ALA A 74 27.52 29.53 14.46
N LEU A 75 28.21 30.47 13.80
CA LEU A 75 28.06 30.72 12.37
C LEU A 75 28.45 29.50 11.54
N TRP A 76 29.55 28.82 11.87
CA TRP A 76 29.98 27.60 11.21
C TRP A 76 28.95 26.46 11.37
N LEU A 77 28.42 26.26 12.60
CA LEU A 77 27.38 25.27 12.86
C LEU A 77 26.10 25.55 12.05
N PHE A 78 25.69 26.82 11.96
CA PHE A 78 24.51 27.23 11.20
C PHE A 78 24.65 26.90 9.71
N VAL A 79 25.79 27.21 9.10
CA VAL A 79 26.07 26.88 7.69
C VAL A 79 26.16 25.37 7.46
N HIS A 80 26.79 24.63 8.38
CA HIS A 80 26.94 23.18 8.29
C HIS A 80 25.58 22.45 8.44
N LEU A 81 24.74 22.87 9.39
CA LEU A 81 23.42 22.29 9.62
C LEU A 81 22.42 22.64 8.51
N GLY A 82 22.40 23.89 8.04
CA GLY A 82 21.51 24.34 6.95
C GLY A 82 21.75 23.59 5.64
N ARG A 83 23.00 23.18 5.36
CA ARG A 83 23.32 22.37 4.18
C ARG A 83 23.04 20.87 4.36
N ARG A 84 23.23 20.30 5.55
CA ARG A 84 22.76 18.92 5.84
C ARG A 84 21.25 18.78 5.69
N ALA A 85 20.48 19.83 5.98
CA ALA A 85 19.04 19.87 5.75
C ALA A 85 18.64 19.96 4.26
N SER A 86 19.59 20.28 3.37
CA SER A 86 19.38 20.40 1.91
C SER A 86 19.68 19.09 1.14
N GLU A 87 20.48 18.17 1.70
CA GLU A 87 20.72 16.82 1.16
C GLU A 87 19.56 15.79 1.22
N PRO A 88 18.57 15.85 2.14
CA PRO A 88 17.49 14.86 2.21
C PRO A 88 16.62 14.86 0.94
N ARG A 89 16.61 15.99 0.22
CA ARG A 89 15.77 16.22 -0.97
C ARG A 89 16.20 15.42 -2.20
N LYS A 90 17.49 15.04 -2.30
CA LYS A 90 18.00 14.21 -3.42
C LYS A 90 17.92 12.71 -3.15
N LYS A 91 18.05 12.27 -1.89
CA LYS A 91 17.88 10.86 -1.51
C LYS A 91 16.40 10.42 -1.57
N THR A 92 15.48 11.30 -1.18
CA THR A 92 14.03 11.07 -1.32
C THR A 92 13.59 10.96 -2.78
N ALA A 93 14.17 11.75 -3.70
CA ALA A 93 13.89 11.64 -5.13
C ALA A 93 14.35 10.29 -5.74
N ARG A 94 15.51 9.76 -5.33
CA ARG A 94 15.99 8.42 -5.73
C ARG A 94 15.17 7.29 -5.12
N ALA A 95 14.74 7.41 -3.86
CA ALA A 95 13.83 6.45 -3.23
C ALA A 95 12.44 6.45 -3.90
N LYS A 96 11.92 7.62 -4.30
CA LYS A 96 10.70 7.75 -5.11
C LYS A 96 10.84 7.10 -6.50
N ALA A 97 12.00 7.24 -7.14
CA ALA A 97 12.27 6.59 -8.43
C ALA A 97 12.42 5.06 -8.33
N ALA A 98 12.88 4.53 -7.18
CA ALA A 98 12.91 3.10 -6.92
C ALA A 98 11.51 2.52 -6.58
N HIS A 99 10.65 3.31 -5.92
CA HIS A 99 9.24 2.97 -5.67
C HIS A 99 8.36 2.96 -6.93
N SER A 100 8.82 3.59 -8.02
CA SER A 100 8.09 3.71 -9.30
C SER A 100 7.93 2.40 -10.07
N LYS A 101 8.41 1.26 -9.58
CA LYS A 101 8.27 -0.04 -10.27
C LYS A 101 7.43 -1.08 -9.55
N VAL A 102 6.84 -0.79 -8.40
CA VAL A 102 5.95 -1.77 -7.74
C VAL A 102 4.54 -1.59 -8.29
N HIS A 103 3.93 -2.66 -8.80
CA HIS A 103 2.57 -2.63 -9.31
C HIS A 103 1.59 -2.16 -8.23
N PHE A 104 0.53 -1.43 -8.61
CA PHE A 104 -0.44 -0.83 -7.69
C PHE A 104 -0.98 -1.85 -6.67
N LEU A 105 -1.41 -3.03 -7.12
CA LEU A 105 -1.88 -4.13 -6.25
C LEU A 105 -0.86 -4.57 -5.18
N LEU A 106 0.44 -4.42 -5.44
CA LEU A 106 1.50 -4.83 -4.51
C LEU A 106 2.07 -3.66 -3.68
N ALA A 107 1.87 -2.42 -4.12
CA ALA A 107 2.51 -1.25 -3.53
C ALA A 107 2.00 -0.93 -2.11
N HIS A 108 0.76 -1.31 -1.81
CA HIS A 108 0.10 -1.02 -0.54
C HIS A 108 -0.43 -2.27 0.17
N ASP A 109 -0.05 -3.45 -0.32
CA ASP A 109 -0.37 -4.72 0.32
C ASP A 109 0.49 -4.94 1.57
N ARG A 110 -0.03 -4.48 2.70
CA ARG A 110 0.61 -4.65 4.02
C ARG A 110 0.48 -6.06 4.57
N GLN A 111 -0.49 -6.84 4.06
CA GLN A 111 -0.81 -8.17 4.58
C GLN A 111 -0.05 -9.27 3.84
N GLY A 112 0.56 -8.97 2.69
CA GLY A 112 1.14 -9.97 1.78
C GLY A 112 0.09 -10.71 0.95
N PHE A 113 -1.19 -10.44 1.21
CA PHE A 113 -2.35 -11.10 0.63
C PHE A 113 -2.34 -11.07 -0.91
N MET A 114 -2.06 -9.90 -1.51
CA MET A 114 -2.05 -9.75 -2.96
C MET A 114 -0.87 -10.47 -3.60
N ARG A 115 0.26 -10.57 -2.90
CA ARG A 115 1.43 -11.31 -3.40
C ARG A 115 1.15 -12.79 -3.50
N ASP A 116 0.43 -13.34 -2.52
CA ASP A 116 0.22 -14.79 -2.38
C ASP A 116 -0.93 -15.33 -3.26
N LEU A 117 -1.62 -14.45 -4.01
CA LEU A 117 -2.72 -14.90 -4.86
C LEU A 117 -2.22 -15.79 -6.00
N ARG A 118 -2.58 -17.07 -5.96
CA ARG A 118 -2.24 -18.04 -6.99
C ARG A 118 -2.96 -17.77 -8.32
N LEU A 119 -2.24 -17.92 -9.43
CA LEU A 119 -2.75 -17.72 -10.78
C LEU A 119 -3.43 -18.97 -11.35
N ASP A 120 -3.11 -20.15 -10.82
CA ASP A 120 -3.65 -21.45 -11.25
C ASP A 120 -4.94 -21.84 -10.51
N ALA A 121 -5.33 -21.09 -9.48
CA ALA A 121 -6.53 -21.34 -8.70
C ALA A 121 -7.77 -20.65 -9.30
N LYS A 122 -8.90 -21.38 -9.38
CA LYS A 122 -10.21 -20.77 -9.65
C LYS A 122 -10.54 -19.81 -8.53
N THR A 123 -10.71 -18.53 -8.86
CA THR A 123 -10.83 -17.48 -7.85
C THR A 123 -12.13 -16.70 -8.06
N VAL A 124 -12.93 -16.59 -7.01
CA VAL A 124 -14.05 -15.65 -6.97
C VAL A 124 -13.61 -14.39 -6.26
N ILE A 125 -13.82 -13.25 -6.92
CA ILE A 125 -13.51 -11.93 -6.36
C ILE A 125 -14.83 -11.29 -5.92
N ILE A 126 -15.05 -11.15 -4.63
CA ILE A 126 -16.26 -10.52 -4.09
C ILE A 126 -15.97 -9.05 -3.82
N ASP A 127 -16.82 -8.18 -4.34
CA ASP A 127 -16.88 -6.78 -3.94
C ASP A 127 -17.67 -6.68 -2.63
N GLY A 128 -16.96 -6.83 -1.52
CA GLY A 128 -17.56 -7.02 -0.21
C GLY A 128 -18.38 -5.84 0.26
N SER A 129 -17.93 -4.61 0.01
CA SER A 129 -18.72 -3.41 0.31
C SER A 129 -20.04 -3.41 -0.46
N ASN A 130 -19.98 -3.66 -1.78
CA ASN A 130 -21.18 -3.65 -2.62
C ASN A 130 -22.19 -4.73 -2.22
N ILE A 131 -21.73 -5.96 -1.94
CA ILE A 131 -22.62 -7.04 -1.54
C ILE A 131 -23.17 -6.82 -0.14
N TYR A 132 -22.39 -6.25 0.79
CA TYR A 132 -22.90 -5.87 2.10
C TYR A 132 -24.00 -4.80 1.99
N HIS A 133 -23.78 -3.75 1.20
CA HIS A 133 -24.80 -2.72 0.98
C HIS A 133 -26.08 -3.32 0.38
N PHE A 134 -25.95 -4.20 -0.62
CA PHE A 134 -27.10 -4.92 -1.17
C PHE A 134 -27.83 -5.74 -0.11
N GLY A 135 -27.11 -6.45 0.76
CA GLY A 135 -27.72 -7.20 1.86
C GLY A 135 -28.45 -6.30 2.84
N HIS A 136 -27.82 -5.19 3.25
CA HIS A 136 -28.43 -4.21 4.15
C HIS A 136 -29.70 -3.57 3.56
N GLU A 137 -29.67 -3.18 2.28
CA GLU A 137 -30.84 -2.62 1.56
C GLU A 137 -32.02 -3.62 1.45
N ASN A 138 -31.75 -4.91 1.61
CA ASN A 138 -32.75 -5.97 1.61
C ASN A 138 -33.00 -6.55 3.01
N GLU A 139 -32.57 -5.88 4.08
CA GLU A 139 -32.75 -6.30 5.49
C GLU A 139 -32.09 -7.64 5.85
N LEU A 140 -31.01 -8.00 5.14
CA LEU A 140 -30.25 -9.26 5.35
C LEU A 140 -28.81 -9.02 5.85
N ASP A 141 -28.33 -7.77 5.83
CA ASP A 141 -26.99 -7.37 6.24
C ASP A 141 -25.86 -8.26 5.65
N ALA A 142 -25.06 -8.89 6.50
CA ALA A 142 -23.92 -9.70 6.11
C ALA A 142 -24.30 -11.08 5.52
N GLN A 143 -25.55 -11.51 5.69
CA GLN A 143 -25.99 -12.86 5.35
C GLN A 143 -25.75 -13.22 3.87
N PRO A 144 -26.03 -12.35 2.87
CA PRO A 144 -25.78 -12.69 1.48
C PRO A 144 -24.30 -12.88 1.18
N LEU A 145 -23.45 -12.00 1.70
CA LEU A 145 -22.01 -12.08 1.50
C LEU A 145 -21.45 -13.39 2.07
N GLY A 146 -21.80 -13.70 3.32
CA GLY A 146 -21.32 -14.91 3.99
C GLY A 146 -21.84 -16.19 3.34
N GLY A 147 -23.11 -16.23 2.95
CA GLY A 147 -23.73 -17.37 2.26
C GLY A 147 -23.08 -17.65 0.90
N ILE A 148 -22.88 -16.60 0.09
CA ILE A 148 -22.20 -16.72 -1.21
C ILE A 148 -20.76 -17.21 -1.04
N ALA A 149 -20.00 -16.60 -0.12
CA ALA A 149 -18.62 -16.97 0.12
C ALA A 149 -18.50 -18.43 0.59
N TYR A 150 -19.37 -18.86 1.52
CA TYR A 150 -19.43 -20.23 1.99
C TYR A 150 -19.71 -21.22 0.86
N GLN A 151 -20.74 -20.96 0.04
CA GLN A 151 -21.13 -21.87 -1.03
C GLN A 151 -20.05 -21.98 -2.11
N LEU A 152 -19.47 -20.85 -2.54
CA LEU A 152 -18.39 -20.87 -3.53
C LEU A 152 -17.13 -21.56 -3.00
N ARG A 153 -16.85 -21.46 -1.71
CA ARG A 153 -15.75 -22.20 -1.07
C ARG A 153 -15.97 -23.70 -1.15
N ILE A 154 -17.17 -24.20 -0.90
CA ILE A 154 -17.53 -25.62 -1.04
C ILE A 154 -17.37 -26.08 -2.49
N GLU A 155 -17.74 -25.24 -3.44
CA GLU A 155 -17.59 -25.52 -4.88
C GLU A 155 -16.13 -25.48 -5.37
N GLY A 156 -15.17 -25.27 -4.48
CA GLY A 156 -13.74 -25.31 -4.76
C GLY A 156 -13.17 -23.99 -5.28
N TYR A 157 -13.90 -22.88 -5.17
CA TYR A 157 -13.35 -21.57 -5.46
C TYR A 157 -12.52 -21.06 -4.28
N ARG A 158 -11.40 -20.43 -4.62
CA ARG A 158 -10.71 -19.54 -3.69
C ARG A 158 -11.47 -18.23 -3.61
N VAL A 159 -11.91 -17.86 -2.42
CA VAL A 159 -12.64 -16.60 -2.17
C VAL A 159 -11.64 -15.48 -1.89
N VAL A 160 -11.85 -14.34 -2.54
CA VAL A 160 -11.13 -13.09 -2.26
C VAL A 160 -12.16 -11.98 -2.15
N CYS A 161 -12.35 -11.42 -0.97
CA CYS A 161 -13.33 -10.40 -0.66
C CYS A 161 -12.65 -9.05 -0.40
N PHE A 162 -12.92 -8.07 -1.26
CA PHE A 162 -12.40 -6.71 -1.13
C PHE A 162 -13.40 -5.82 -0.41
N PHE A 163 -12.95 -5.14 0.64
CA PHE A 163 -13.75 -4.12 1.34
C PHE A 163 -13.10 -2.75 1.20
N ASP A 164 -13.93 -1.72 1.09
CA ASP A 164 -13.48 -0.33 1.12
C ASP A 164 -12.86 0.03 2.47
N ALA A 165 -12.02 1.06 2.46
CA ALA A 165 -11.33 1.51 3.66
C ALA A 165 -12.27 2.00 4.78
N ASN A 166 -13.51 2.34 4.45
CA ASN A 166 -14.54 2.80 5.38
C ASN A 166 -15.47 1.69 5.88
N ILE A 167 -15.26 0.42 5.51
CA ILE A 167 -16.19 -0.68 5.85
C ILE A 167 -16.53 -0.76 7.35
N PHE A 168 -15.55 -0.54 8.23
CA PHE A 168 -15.78 -0.58 9.67
C PHE A 168 -16.73 0.53 10.14
N TYR A 169 -16.64 1.71 9.52
CA TYR A 169 -17.55 2.80 9.83
C TYR A 169 -18.97 2.47 9.38
N THR A 170 -19.13 1.97 8.15
CA THR A 170 -20.41 1.54 7.60
C THR A 170 -21.08 0.46 8.47
N LEU A 171 -20.31 -0.57 8.87
CA LEU A 171 -20.81 -1.63 9.73
C LEU A 171 -21.27 -1.11 11.10
N SER A 172 -20.53 -0.18 11.69
CA SER A 172 -20.91 0.41 12.98
C SER A 172 -22.15 1.29 12.87
N GLU A 173 -22.27 2.10 11.82
CA GLU A 173 -23.46 2.92 11.56
C GLU A 173 -24.72 2.06 11.36
N HIS A 174 -24.57 0.92 10.68
CA HIS A 174 -25.66 -0.03 10.46
C HIS A 174 -25.95 -0.90 11.70
N GLY A 175 -25.21 -0.71 12.81
CA GLY A 175 -25.46 -1.40 14.07
C GLY A 175 -24.87 -2.80 14.19
N ALA A 176 -24.00 -3.23 13.25
CA ALA A 176 -23.35 -4.54 13.32
C ALA A 176 -22.42 -4.68 14.54
N PHE A 177 -21.86 -3.56 15.02
CA PHE A 177 -21.09 -3.51 16.26
C PHE A 177 -20.99 -2.08 16.84
N PRO A 178 -20.69 -1.91 18.15
CA PRO A 178 -20.56 -0.59 18.77
C PRO A 178 -19.40 0.24 18.21
N SER A 179 -19.59 1.54 18.02
CA SER A 179 -18.56 2.44 17.44
C SER A 179 -17.28 2.57 18.26
N SER A 180 -17.29 2.15 19.53
CA SER A 180 -16.12 2.07 20.39
C SER A 180 -15.25 0.83 20.16
N GLN A 181 -15.73 -0.16 19.40
CA GLN A 181 -15.00 -1.40 19.16
C GLN A 181 -13.80 -1.17 18.23
N LYS A 182 -12.67 -1.82 18.56
CA LYS A 182 -11.45 -1.69 17.77
C LYS A 182 -11.58 -2.38 16.42
N HIS A 183 -11.31 -1.65 15.35
CA HIS A 183 -11.30 -2.18 13.98
C HIS A 183 -10.22 -3.25 13.83
N SER A 184 -10.61 -4.44 13.37
CA SER A 184 -9.69 -5.56 13.14
C SER A 184 -10.25 -6.49 12.07
N VAL A 185 -9.37 -7.24 11.39
CA VAL A 185 -9.82 -8.23 10.39
C VAL A 185 -10.65 -9.34 11.05
N ALA A 186 -10.32 -9.73 12.28
CA ALA A 186 -11.08 -10.71 13.04
C ALA A 186 -12.56 -10.32 13.21
N LEU A 187 -12.85 -9.03 13.39
CA LEU A 187 -14.23 -8.54 13.45
C LEU A 187 -14.98 -8.78 12.12
N LEU A 188 -14.30 -8.64 10.99
CA LEU A 188 -14.89 -8.94 9.67
C LEU A 188 -15.04 -10.45 9.45
N GLU A 189 -14.12 -11.27 9.97
CA GLU A 189 -14.26 -12.74 9.97
C GLU A 189 -15.55 -13.15 10.68
N ASP A 190 -15.79 -12.61 11.88
CA ASP A 190 -16.96 -12.91 12.70
C ASP A 190 -18.27 -12.44 12.04
N ILE A 191 -18.30 -11.21 11.53
CA ILE A 191 -19.50 -10.63 10.92
C ILE A 191 -19.89 -11.36 9.63
N PHE A 192 -18.92 -11.66 8.78
CA PHE A 192 -19.19 -12.16 7.43
C PHE A 192 -19.01 -13.67 7.27
N GLY A 193 -18.46 -14.39 8.26
CA GLY A 193 -18.13 -15.81 8.12
C GLY A 193 -17.04 -16.08 7.07
N LEU A 194 -16.17 -15.09 6.86
CA LEU A 194 -15.03 -15.18 5.96
C LEU A 194 -13.79 -15.65 6.73
N ARG A 195 -12.86 -16.29 6.02
CA ARG A 195 -11.54 -16.58 6.59
C ARG A 195 -10.64 -15.36 6.46
N ARG A 196 -9.67 -15.22 7.37
CA ARG A 196 -8.67 -14.15 7.33
C ARG A 196 -7.96 -14.00 5.99
N ASP A 197 -7.63 -15.12 5.35
CA ASP A 197 -6.96 -15.19 4.03
C ASP A 197 -7.93 -14.98 2.85
N GLU A 198 -9.18 -14.61 3.13
CA GLU A 198 -10.18 -14.20 2.13
C GLU A 198 -10.53 -12.71 2.25
N ILE A 199 -10.11 -12.02 3.32
CA ILE A 199 -10.47 -10.63 3.57
C ILE A 199 -9.33 -9.69 3.18
N TYR A 200 -9.63 -8.71 2.32
CA TYR A 200 -8.74 -7.61 2.02
C TYR A 200 -9.44 -6.26 2.16
N VAL A 201 -9.11 -5.52 3.22
CA VAL A 201 -9.52 -4.12 3.38
C VAL A 201 -8.53 -3.24 2.62
N VAL A 202 -9.04 -2.49 1.64
CA VAL A 202 -8.19 -1.64 0.81
C VAL A 202 -7.61 -0.46 1.60
N PRO A 203 -6.44 0.07 1.19
CA PRO A 203 -5.86 1.25 1.82
C PRO A 203 -6.78 2.47 1.75
N SER A 204 -6.70 3.35 2.75
CA SER A 204 -7.43 4.61 2.76
C SER A 204 -7.19 5.44 1.49
N ARG A 205 -8.25 6.13 1.03
CA ARG A 205 -8.26 6.97 -0.19
C ARG A 205 -8.14 6.18 -1.50
N VAL A 206 -8.35 4.87 -1.44
CA VAL A 206 -8.42 3.99 -2.61
C VAL A 206 -9.74 3.24 -2.59
N GLN A 207 -10.37 3.10 -3.75
CA GLN A 207 -11.65 2.40 -3.91
C GLN A 207 -11.42 0.91 -4.14
N ALA A 208 -12.29 0.07 -3.58
CA ALA A 208 -12.28 -1.38 -3.77
C ALA A 208 -12.38 -1.78 -5.26
N ASP A 209 -13.15 -1.06 -6.08
CA ASP A 209 -13.34 -1.33 -7.52
C ASP A 209 -12.00 -1.49 -8.26
N LYS A 210 -11.02 -0.66 -7.91
CA LYS A 210 -9.69 -0.71 -8.55
C LYS A 210 -8.98 -2.02 -8.23
N TYR A 211 -9.11 -2.53 -7.01
CA TYR A 211 -8.54 -3.82 -6.63
C TYR A 211 -9.30 -4.98 -7.28
N VAL A 212 -10.64 -4.92 -7.32
CA VAL A 212 -11.47 -5.92 -8.00
C VAL A 212 -11.08 -6.03 -9.48
N LEU A 213 -11.16 -4.93 -10.23
CA LEU A 213 -10.92 -4.91 -11.67
C LEU A 213 -9.47 -5.23 -12.04
N ASP A 214 -8.50 -4.70 -11.30
CA ASP A 214 -7.09 -4.95 -11.59
C ASP A 214 -6.68 -6.37 -11.21
N SER A 215 -7.32 -6.98 -10.20
CA SER A 215 -7.13 -8.41 -9.89
C SER A 215 -7.72 -9.31 -10.97
N LEU A 216 -8.94 -9.04 -11.44
CA LEU A 216 -9.57 -9.79 -12.55
C LEU A 216 -8.70 -9.78 -13.81
N LYS A 217 -8.05 -8.64 -14.10
CA LYS A 217 -7.13 -8.52 -15.25
C LYS A 217 -5.98 -9.51 -15.20
N HIS A 218 -5.53 -9.89 -14.00
CA HIS A 218 -4.34 -10.71 -13.83
C HIS A 218 -4.63 -12.17 -13.48
N LEU A 219 -5.79 -12.45 -12.87
CA LEU A 219 -6.21 -13.78 -12.45
C LEU A 219 -6.99 -14.48 -13.59
N PRO A 220 -6.40 -15.50 -14.24
CA PRO A 220 -6.92 -16.03 -15.50
C PRO A 220 -8.21 -16.82 -15.36
N ILE A 221 -8.45 -17.48 -14.22
CA ILE A 221 -9.66 -18.28 -13.98
C ILE A 221 -10.45 -17.61 -12.86
N SER A 222 -11.04 -16.45 -13.16
CA SER A 222 -11.75 -15.65 -12.16
C SER A 222 -12.99 -14.94 -12.69
N PHE A 223 -13.90 -14.65 -11.77
CA PHE A 223 -15.03 -13.73 -11.98
C PHE A 223 -15.28 -12.93 -10.70
N ALA A 224 -15.94 -11.79 -10.85
CA ALA A 224 -16.37 -10.94 -9.76
C ALA A 224 -17.83 -11.19 -9.36
N VAL A 225 -18.11 -11.14 -8.07
CA VAL A 225 -19.45 -11.06 -7.49
C VAL A 225 -19.67 -9.62 -7.04
N THR A 226 -20.52 -8.90 -7.76
CA THR A 226 -20.86 -7.50 -7.50
C THR A 226 -22.10 -7.12 -8.31
N ASN A 227 -22.94 -6.26 -7.75
CA ASN A 227 -24.07 -5.63 -8.43
C ASN A 227 -23.68 -4.32 -9.14
N ASP A 228 -22.49 -3.76 -8.87
CA ASP A 228 -21.96 -2.65 -9.64
C ASP A 228 -21.59 -3.08 -11.07
N GLN A 229 -21.88 -2.22 -12.05
CA GLN A 229 -21.51 -2.40 -13.44
C GLN A 229 -20.13 -1.78 -13.77
N PHE A 230 -19.55 -1.01 -12.85
CA PHE A 230 -18.28 -0.31 -13.00
C PHE A 230 -18.17 0.54 -14.28
N ARG A 231 -19.27 1.15 -14.71
CA ARG A 231 -19.34 1.86 -16.02
C ARG A 231 -18.24 2.91 -16.19
N ASP A 232 -17.88 3.61 -15.12
CA ASP A 232 -16.84 4.65 -15.11
C ASP A 232 -15.44 4.11 -15.39
N TYR A 233 -15.21 2.81 -15.18
CA TYR A 233 -13.94 2.14 -15.37
C TYR A 233 -13.79 1.47 -16.74
N ALA A 234 -14.82 1.47 -17.58
CA ALA A 234 -14.83 0.77 -18.87
C ALA A 234 -13.70 1.19 -19.81
N LYS A 235 -13.37 2.49 -19.84
CA LYS A 235 -12.25 3.00 -20.64
C LYS A 235 -10.89 2.48 -20.15
N LYS A 236 -10.75 2.19 -18.86
CA LYS A 236 -9.48 1.77 -18.23
C LYS A 236 -9.31 0.25 -18.24
N TYR A 237 -10.40 -0.51 -18.16
CA TYR A 237 -10.37 -1.98 -18.12
C TYR A 237 -11.19 -2.62 -19.25
N PRO A 238 -10.96 -2.25 -20.53
CA PRO A 238 -11.79 -2.73 -21.63
C PRO A 238 -11.73 -4.25 -21.81
N THR A 239 -10.57 -4.87 -21.52
CA THR A 239 -10.39 -6.32 -21.63
C THR A 239 -11.13 -7.11 -20.56
N VAL A 240 -11.24 -6.54 -19.34
CA VAL A 240 -11.98 -7.18 -18.24
C VAL A 240 -13.47 -7.08 -18.49
N MET A 241 -13.94 -5.91 -18.93
CA MET A 241 -15.36 -5.64 -19.16
C MET A 241 -15.90 -6.24 -20.46
N TRP A 242 -15.07 -6.94 -21.23
CA TRP A 242 -15.54 -7.58 -22.44
C TRP A 242 -16.42 -8.77 -22.11
N GLY A 243 -17.67 -8.67 -22.52
CA GLY A 243 -18.65 -9.71 -22.33
C GLY A 243 -19.17 -9.67 -20.91
N ASP A 244 -19.79 -10.77 -20.51
CA ASP A 244 -20.76 -10.72 -19.43
C ASP A 244 -20.51 -11.82 -18.38
N GLN A 245 -19.44 -12.60 -18.57
CA GLN A 245 -19.02 -13.73 -17.74
C GLN A 245 -18.09 -13.33 -16.61
N TRP A 246 -17.37 -12.21 -16.76
CA TRP A 246 -16.44 -11.70 -15.74
C TRP A 246 -17.16 -11.22 -14.47
N ARG A 247 -18.47 -10.94 -14.53
CA ARG A 247 -19.28 -10.46 -13.41
C ARG A 247 -20.51 -11.31 -13.21
N LYS A 248 -20.85 -11.59 -11.95
CA LYS A 248 -22.07 -12.26 -11.51
C LYS A 248 -22.77 -11.33 -10.53
N GLY A 249 -23.94 -10.83 -10.90
CA GLY A 249 -24.80 -10.05 -10.00
C GLY A 249 -25.52 -10.94 -8.99
N VAL A 250 -25.80 -10.41 -7.81
CA VAL A 250 -26.56 -11.07 -6.75
C VAL A 250 -28.03 -10.69 -6.86
N VAL A 251 -28.91 -11.69 -6.82
CA VAL A 251 -30.37 -11.51 -6.84
C VAL A 251 -30.98 -12.36 -5.74
N ILE A 252 -31.97 -11.81 -5.04
CA ILE A 252 -32.78 -12.54 -4.06
C ILE A 252 -34.09 -12.95 -4.72
N SER A 253 -34.43 -14.23 -4.65
CA SER A 253 -35.69 -14.74 -5.20
C SER A 253 -36.16 -15.96 -4.43
N LYS A 254 -37.44 -15.98 -4.00
CA LYS A 254 -38.06 -17.11 -3.29
C LYS A 254 -37.24 -17.59 -2.07
N ASN A 255 -36.76 -16.65 -1.25
CA ASN A 255 -35.93 -16.92 -0.07
C ASN A 255 -34.56 -17.56 -0.37
N GLU A 256 -34.09 -17.43 -1.61
CA GLU A 256 -32.81 -17.96 -2.08
C GLU A 256 -31.98 -16.82 -2.69
N ILE A 257 -30.69 -16.81 -2.37
CA ILE A 257 -29.69 -15.93 -2.98
C ILE A 257 -29.13 -16.61 -4.23
N LYS A 258 -29.15 -15.89 -5.35
CA LYS A 258 -28.72 -16.39 -6.66
C LYS A 258 -27.65 -15.50 -7.26
N LEU A 259 -26.74 -16.12 -8.00
CA LEU A 259 -25.79 -15.42 -8.86
C LEU A 259 -26.26 -15.46 -10.31
N GLN A 260 -26.27 -14.30 -10.96
CA GLN A 260 -26.53 -14.24 -12.40
C GLN A 260 -25.42 -14.99 -13.14
N LYS A 261 -25.79 -15.92 -14.03
CA LYS A 261 -24.84 -16.69 -14.87
C LYS A 261 -23.89 -17.59 -14.08
N HIS A 262 -24.23 -17.92 -12.83
CA HIS A 262 -23.60 -18.97 -12.05
C HIS A 262 -24.70 -19.71 -11.30
N ARG A 263 -24.77 -21.03 -11.44
CA ARG A 263 -25.72 -21.85 -10.68
C ARG A 263 -24.94 -22.53 -9.57
N PHE A 264 -25.33 -22.26 -8.34
CA PHE A 264 -24.76 -22.97 -7.20
C PHE A 264 -25.10 -24.46 -7.25
N GLN A 265 -24.20 -25.29 -6.71
CA GLN A 265 -24.44 -26.72 -6.53
C GLN A 265 -25.56 -26.94 -5.50
N ASP A 266 -25.51 -26.20 -4.39
CA ASP A 266 -26.54 -26.18 -3.36
C ASP A 266 -27.14 -24.77 -3.24
N PRO A 267 -28.45 -24.64 -2.99
CA PRO A 267 -29.09 -23.34 -2.88
C PRO A 267 -28.61 -22.58 -1.64
N VAL A 268 -28.34 -21.29 -1.80
CA VAL A 268 -28.01 -20.39 -0.68
C VAL A 268 -29.30 -19.82 -0.11
N LEU A 269 -29.77 -20.37 1.00
CA LEU A 269 -31.04 -19.97 1.62
C LEU A 269 -30.86 -18.78 2.58
N ILE A 270 -31.84 -17.89 2.55
CA ILE A 270 -32.00 -16.81 3.53
C ILE A 270 -32.57 -17.41 4.82
N LYS A 271 -31.90 -17.14 5.94
CA LYS A 271 -32.37 -17.51 7.28
C LYS A 271 -33.14 -16.38 7.92
#